data_AF-A0A948ULW8-F1
#
_entry.id   AF-A0A948ULW8-F1
#
_cell.length_a   1.000
_cell.length_b   1.000
_cell.length_c   1.000
_cell.angle_alpha   90.00
_cell.angle_beta   90.00
_cell.angle_gamma   90.00
#
_symmetry.space_group_name_H-M   'P 1'
#
loop_
_entity.id
_entity.type
_entity.pdbx_description
1 polymer ?
#
loop_
_entity_poly.entity_id
_entity_poly.type
_entity_poly.pdbx_seq_one_letter_code
_entity_poly.pdbx_strand_id
1 'polypeptide(L)'
;MRTDFRKSFARDLRRRKNDSDFLDCVKEAIEDVELAETTSRITNLKKLKAESSYYRIRFGNYRIGIKIEDDLVIFIRALHRKEIYRYFP
;
A
#
# COMPACT_ATOMS: atom_id res chain seq x y z
N MET A 1 4.31 5.13 12.16
CA MET A 1 4.04 6.36 11.35
C MET A 1 2.54 6.68 11.35
N ARG A 2 2.12 7.89 10.93
CA ARG A 2 0.68 8.19 10.75
C ARG A 2 0.16 7.60 9.44
N THR A 3 -1.04 7.01 9.45
CA THR A 3 -1.67 6.41 8.26
C THR A 3 -2.96 7.13 7.86
N ASP A 4 -3.20 7.25 6.55
CA ASP A 4 -4.46 7.74 5.98
C ASP A 4 -4.87 6.89 4.77
N PHE A 5 -6.17 6.83 4.46
CA PHE A 5 -6.73 5.90 3.49
C PHE A 5 -7.61 6.62 2.47
N ARG A 6 -7.22 6.56 1.20
CA ARG A 6 -8.04 7.12 0.12
C ARG A 6 -9.30 6.28 -0.11
N LYS A 7 -10.37 6.94 -0.56
CA LYS A 7 -11.63 6.28 -0.96
C LYS A 7 -11.42 5.15 -1.99
N SER A 8 -10.41 5.27 -2.86
CA SER A 8 -10.05 4.23 -3.82
C SER A 8 -9.53 2.96 -3.14
N PHE A 9 -8.68 3.11 -2.12
CA PHE A 9 -8.18 1.98 -1.34
C PHE A 9 -9.34 1.24 -0.66
N ALA A 10 -10.23 1.98 0.02
CA ALA A 10 -11.42 1.39 0.64
C ALA A 10 -12.33 0.67 -0.38
N ARG A 11 -12.42 1.18 -1.62
CA ARG A 11 -13.16 0.53 -2.71
C ARG A 11 -12.48 -0.77 -3.17
N ASP A 12 -11.16 -0.80 -3.23
CA ASP A 12 -10.41 -2.02 -3.59
C ASP A 12 -10.64 -3.12 -2.55
N LEU A 13 -10.61 -2.79 -1.25
CA LEU A 13 -10.94 -3.72 -0.17
C LEU A 13 -12.36 -4.25 -0.29
N ARG A 14 -13.35 -3.37 -0.51
CA ARG A 14 -14.75 -3.79 -0.68
C ARG A 14 -14.96 -4.73 -1.87
N ARG A 15 -14.22 -4.55 -2.97
CA ARG A 15 -14.30 -5.42 -4.16
C ARG A 15 -13.76 -6.82 -3.90
N ARG A 16 -12.81 -6.96 -2.97
CA ARG A 16 -12.15 -8.22 -2.61
C ARG A 16 -12.45 -8.65 -1.16
N LYS A 17 -13.61 -8.26 -0.62
CA LYS A 17 -14.00 -8.53 0.77
C LYS A 17 -14.09 -10.01 1.16
N ASN A 18 -14.15 -10.91 0.19
CA ASN A 18 -14.24 -12.36 0.39
C ASN A 18 -12.89 -13.07 0.12
N ASP A 19 -11.82 -12.34 -0.16
CA ASP A 19 -10.48 -12.85 -0.43
C ASP A 19 -9.66 -12.70 0.85
N SER A 20 -9.68 -13.74 1.71
CA SER A 20 -9.01 -13.71 3.02
C SER A 20 -7.52 -13.44 2.89
N ASP A 21 -6.84 -14.14 1.98
CA ASP A 21 -5.40 -14.01 1.75
C ASP A 21 -5.02 -12.59 1.36
N PHE A 22 -5.83 -11.94 0.52
CA PHE A 22 -5.65 -10.53 0.18
C PHE A 22 -5.84 -9.61 1.39
N LEU A 23 -6.88 -9.82 2.17
CA LEU A 23 -7.18 -8.98 3.33
C LEU A 23 -6.11 -9.12 4.41
N ASP A 24 -5.62 -10.33 4.66
CA ASP A 24 -4.53 -10.60 5.60
C ASP A 24 -3.24 -9.92 5.15
N CYS A 25 -2.88 -10.05 3.86
CA CYS A 25 -1.74 -9.33 3.29
C CYS A 25 -1.85 -7.81 3.43
N VAL A 26 -3.06 -7.25 3.25
CA VAL A 26 -3.29 -5.81 3.41
C VAL A 26 -3.17 -5.41 4.88
N LYS A 27 -3.72 -6.20 5.79
CA LYS A 27 -3.67 -5.95 7.22
C LYS A 27 -2.22 -5.94 7.71
N GLU A 28 -1.44 -6.97 7.37
CA GLU A 28 -0.01 -7.05 7.71
C GLU A 28 0.76 -5.83 7.19
N ALA A 29 0.46 -5.36 5.98
CA ALA A 29 1.11 -4.19 5.41
C ALA A 29 0.74 -2.88 6.13
N ILE A 30 -0.49 -2.75 6.63
CA ILE A 30 -0.91 -1.59 7.42
C ILE A 30 -0.19 -1.61 8.77
N GLU A 31 -0.19 -2.76 9.44
CA GLU A 31 0.46 -2.94 10.75
C GLU A 31 1.97 -2.68 10.67
N ASP A 32 2.66 -3.20 9.64
CA ASP A 32 4.10 -2.96 9.40
C ASP A 32 4.40 -1.45 9.23
N VAL A 33 3.52 -0.72 8.52
CA VAL A 33 3.67 0.73 8.32
C VAL A 33 3.38 1.53 9.60
N GLU A 34 2.37 1.12 10.36
CA GLU A 34 2.01 1.78 11.62
C GLU A 34 3.10 1.61 12.68
N LEU A 35 3.69 0.41 12.76
CA LEU A 35 4.80 0.06 13.65
C LEU A 35 6.15 0.63 13.20
N ALA A 36 6.32 0.95 11.93
CA ALA A 36 7.55 1.56 11.44
C ALA A 36 7.77 2.95 12.07
N GLU A 37 8.97 3.18 12.60
CA GLU A 37 9.41 4.51 13.07
C GLU A 37 9.87 5.39 11.91
N THR A 38 10.34 4.78 10.81
CA THR A 38 10.85 5.49 9.64
C THR A 38 10.52 4.71 8.36
N THR A 39 10.47 5.40 7.23
CA THR A 39 10.14 4.80 5.93
C THR A 39 11.09 3.68 5.50
N SER A 40 12.33 3.69 5.98
CA SER A 40 13.33 2.67 5.68
C SER A 40 13.06 1.34 6.41
N ARG A 41 12.24 1.35 7.46
CA ARG A 41 11.83 0.15 8.18
C ARG A 41 10.59 -0.53 7.59
N ILE A 42 9.88 0.13 6.66
CA ILE A 42 8.74 -0.48 5.98
C ILE A 42 9.24 -1.60 5.07
N THR A 43 8.75 -2.81 5.30
CA THR A 43 9.18 -4.01 4.61
C THR A 43 8.66 -4.01 3.16
N ASN A 44 9.45 -4.54 2.22
CA ASN A 44 9.08 -4.68 0.81
C ASN A 44 8.69 -3.36 0.10
N LEU A 45 9.13 -2.22 0.63
CA LEU A 45 8.90 -0.89 0.07
C LEU A 45 9.82 -0.61 -1.12
N LYS A 46 9.26 -0.12 -2.22
CA LYS A 46 10.02 0.38 -3.37
C LYS A 46 9.46 1.70 -3.88
N LYS A 47 10.31 2.72 -4.01
CA LYS A 47 9.96 3.99 -4.66
C LYS A 47 9.69 3.76 -6.15
N LEU A 48 8.63 4.36 -6.67
CA LEU A 48 8.18 4.12 -8.05
C LEU A 48 8.79 5.07 -9.08
N LYS A 49 8.99 6.34 -8.71
CA LYS A 49 9.75 7.33 -9.51
C LYS A 49 10.60 8.19 -8.57
N ALA A 50 11.82 8.54 -9.00
CA ALA A 50 12.80 9.25 -8.19
C ALA A 50 12.28 10.59 -7.63
N GLU A 51 11.57 11.35 -8.45
CA GLU A 51 11.04 12.68 -8.12
C GLU A 51 9.64 12.63 -7.47
N SER A 52 8.99 11.46 -7.42
CA SER A 52 7.65 11.33 -6.85
C SER A 52 7.69 10.86 -5.39
N SER A 53 6.70 11.22 -4.60
CA SER A 53 6.46 10.64 -3.28
C SER A 53 5.64 9.34 -3.32
N TYR A 54 5.58 8.66 -4.48
CA TYR A 54 4.85 7.41 -4.64
C TYR A 54 5.76 6.19 -4.46
N TYR A 55 5.25 5.25 -3.68
CA TYR A 55 5.92 4.01 -3.35
C TYR A 55 4.97 2.84 -3.51
N ARG A 56 5.54 1.64 -3.54
CA ARG A 56 4.80 0.39 -3.58
C ARG A 56 5.34 -0.57 -2.53
N ILE A 57 4.43 -1.14 -1.75
CA ILE A 57 4.71 -2.30 -0.90
C ILE A 57 4.32 -3.57 -1.67
N ARG A 58 5.20 -4.58 -1.68
CA ARG A 58 4.95 -5.89 -2.31
C ARG A 58 4.55 -6.92 -1.25
N PHE A 59 3.39 -7.57 -1.43
CA PHE A 59 2.97 -8.73 -0.65
C PHE A 59 2.45 -9.82 -1.57
N GLY A 60 3.21 -10.91 -1.71
CA GLY A 60 2.88 -12.02 -2.61
C GLY A 60 2.53 -11.56 -4.04
N ASN A 61 1.28 -11.79 -4.44
CA ASN A 61 0.72 -11.40 -5.73
C ASN A 61 0.07 -10.00 -5.73
N TYR A 62 -0.02 -9.36 -4.58
CA TYR A 62 -0.63 -8.06 -4.38
C TYR A 62 0.41 -6.95 -4.23
N ARG A 63 -0.01 -5.75 -4.57
CA ARG A 63 0.79 -4.55 -4.49
C ARG A 63 -0.07 -3.44 -3.93
N ILE A 64 0.49 -2.78 -2.93
CA ILE A 64 -0.16 -1.66 -2.25
C ILE A 64 0.56 -0.40 -2.69
N GLY A 65 -0.19 0.50 -3.31
CA GLY A 65 0.29 1.80 -3.73
C GLY A 65 0.09 2.80 -2.61
N ILE A 66 1.18 3.42 -2.18
CA ILE A 66 1.19 4.41 -1.10
C ILE A 66 1.85 5.70 -1.57
N LYS A 67 1.51 6.80 -0.90
CA LYS A 67 2.23 8.05 -0.97
C LYS A 67 2.78 8.37 0.41
N ILE A 68 4.02 8.82 0.48
CA ILE A 68 4.65 9.17 1.75
C ILE A 68 4.96 10.67 1.72
N GLU A 69 4.38 11.41 2.66
CA GLU A 69 4.57 12.84 2.87
C GLU A 69 5.03 13.03 4.31
N ASP A 70 6.31 13.31 4.51
CA ASP A 70 6.95 13.41 5.83
C ASP A 70 6.71 12.14 6.68
N ASP A 71 5.91 12.23 7.75
CA ASP A 71 5.52 11.10 8.63
C ASP A 71 4.10 10.56 8.33
N LEU A 72 3.47 11.02 7.24
CA LEU A 72 2.17 10.56 6.79
C LEU A 72 2.30 9.56 5.64
N VAL A 73 1.77 8.35 5.85
CA VAL A 73 1.65 7.32 4.81
C VAL A 73 0.19 7.22 4.36
N ILE A 74 -0.05 7.60 3.11
CA ILE A 74 -1.37 7.60 2.50
C ILE A 74 -1.52 6.34 1.63
N PHE A 75 -2.42 5.44 2.01
CA PHE A 75 -2.79 4.26 1.24
C PHE A 75 -3.76 4.62 0.11
N ILE A 76 -3.35 4.37 -1.14
CA ILE A 76 -4.08 4.81 -2.33
C ILE A 76 -4.79 3.67 -3.04
N ARG A 77 -4.10 2.55 -3.24
CA ARG A 77 -4.59 1.37 -3.98
C ARG A 77 -4.08 0.08 -3.34
N ALA A 78 -4.88 -0.99 -3.38
CA ALA A 78 -4.44 -2.35 -3.05
C ALA A 78 -4.93 -3.28 -4.15
N LEU A 79 -4.02 -3.67 -5.05
CA LEU A 79 -4.40 -4.34 -6.30
C LEU A 79 -3.53 -5.55 -6.57
N HIS A 80 -4.07 -6.52 -7.31
CA HIS A 80 -3.29 -7.64 -7.81
C HIS A 80 -2.20 -7.16 -8.79
N ARG A 81 -1.11 -7.92 -8.92
CA ARG A 81 0.06 -7.56 -9.74
C ARG A 81 -0.29 -7.22 -11.20
N LYS A 82 -1.35 -7.83 -11.72
CA LYS A 82 -1.84 -7.67 -13.10
C LYS A 82 -2.64 -6.36 -13.29
N GLU A 83 -3.18 -5.81 -12.21
CA GLU A 83 -4.09 -4.67 -12.24
C GLU A 83 -3.37 -3.37 -11.90
N ILE A 84 -2.38 -3.41 -10.99
CA ILE A 84 -1.80 -2.18 -10.44
C ILE A 84 -1.24 -1.26 -11.51
N TYR A 85 -0.55 -1.77 -12.54
CA TYR A 85 0.08 -0.93 -13.57
C TYR A 85 -0.91 -0.20 -14.48
N ARG A 86 -2.21 -0.56 -14.45
CA ARG A 86 -3.27 0.19 -15.13
C ARG A 86 -3.76 1.38 -14.31
N TYR A 87 -3.46 1.40 -13.01
CA TYR A 87 -4.08 2.31 -12.05
C TYR A 87 -3.07 3.00 -11.10
N PHE A 88 -1.77 2.62 -11.13
CA PHE A 88 -0.68 3.10 -10.27
C PHE A 88 0.73 2.60 -10.74
N PRO A 89 1.82 3.40 -10.71
CA PRO A 89 1.87 4.84 -10.44
C PRO A 89 1.25 5.66 -11.58
#